data_AF-A0A951I3I7-F1
#
_entry.id   AF-A0A951I3I7-F1
#
_cell.length_a   1.000
_cell.length_b   1.000
_cell.length_c   1.000
_cell.angle_alpha   90.00
_cell.angle_beta   90.00
_cell.angle_gamma   90.00
#
_symmetry.space_group_name_H-M   'P 1'
#
loop_
_entity.id
_entity.type
_entity.pdbx_description
1 polymer ?
#
loop_
_entity_poly.entity_id
_entity_poly.type
_entity_poly.pdbx_seq_one_letter_code
_entity_poly.pdbx_strand_id
1 'polypeptide(L)'
;MKRNQDTDEILDQTLGEIRAEQIDAAQVDEAASRVWARLSAASANAPVEAAAASVEHIHGCSDFQSLMPAYVRGELPQARALLLKDHTHECIPCRRALKLAREGKVAAAPAGTGVVRHGSPVAPVWKWAIAATFIAGLALLAWPLVQRYLPFGNSVRATVEVASGNVYKVSDTDLQALKAGETIARG
;
A
#
# COMPACT_ATOMS: atom_id res chain seq x y z
N MET A 1 44.74 -12.23 32.91
CA MET A 1 45.29 -12.30 31.55
C MET A 1 45.56 -13.73 31.06
N LYS A 2 46.15 -14.65 31.84
CA LYS A 2 46.44 -16.03 31.40
C LYS A 2 45.25 -16.84 30.85
N ARG A 3 44.06 -16.74 31.46
CA ARG A 3 42.87 -17.53 31.04
C ARG A 3 42.39 -17.25 29.60
N ASN A 4 42.57 -16.04 29.11
CA ASN A 4 42.15 -15.69 27.74
C ASN A 4 43.14 -16.25 26.71
N GLN A 5 44.45 -16.26 27.03
CA GLN A 5 45.46 -16.87 26.17
C GLN A 5 45.26 -18.38 26.01
N ASP A 6 44.94 -19.10 27.09
CA ASP A 6 44.62 -20.53 27.01
C ASP A 6 43.39 -20.81 26.12
N THR A 7 42.40 -19.91 26.12
CA THR A 7 41.18 -20.09 25.30
C THR A 7 41.48 -19.86 23.82
N ASP A 8 42.26 -18.83 23.50
CA ASP A 8 42.67 -18.54 22.12
C ASP A 8 43.54 -19.68 21.55
N GLU A 9 44.45 -20.26 22.34
CA GLU A 9 45.25 -21.42 21.93
C GLU A 9 44.39 -22.67 21.66
N ILE A 10 43.39 -22.95 22.49
CA ILE A 10 42.46 -24.06 22.27
C ILE A 10 41.63 -23.85 20.98
N LEU A 11 41.19 -22.62 20.72
CA LEU A 11 40.45 -22.28 19.51
C LEU A 11 41.33 -22.44 18.26
N ASP A 12 42.55 -21.92 18.27
CA ASP A 12 43.48 -22.05 17.15
C ASP A 12 43.86 -23.51 16.89
N GLN A 13 44.05 -24.30 17.95
CA GLN A 13 44.32 -25.73 17.82
C GLN A 13 43.14 -26.49 17.20
N THR A 14 41.92 -26.29 17.72
CA THR A 14 40.72 -26.94 17.18
C THR A 14 40.42 -26.52 15.74
N LEU A 15 40.66 -25.25 15.39
CA LEU A 15 40.53 -24.76 14.02
C LEU A 15 41.57 -25.41 13.08
N GLY A 16 42.79 -25.61 13.58
CA GLY A 16 43.86 -26.34 12.90
C GLY A 16 43.50 -27.80 12.65
N GLU A 17 42.96 -28.49 13.65
CA GLU A 17 42.50 -29.87 13.57
C GLU A 17 41.36 -30.03 12.55
N ILE A 18 40.33 -29.18 12.60
CA ILE A 18 39.23 -29.18 11.62
C ILE A 18 39.72 -28.94 10.20
N ARG A 19 40.71 -28.04 10.02
CA ARG A 19 41.27 -27.74 8.69
C ARG A 19 42.16 -28.88 8.17
N ALA A 20 42.85 -29.57 9.06
CA ALA A 20 43.74 -30.68 8.71
C ALA A 20 42.99 -32.00 8.50
N GLU A 21 41.76 -32.12 9.02
CA GLU A 21 40.88 -33.27 8.81
C GLU A 21 40.64 -33.49 7.32
N GLN A 22 41.21 -34.57 6.78
CA GLN A 22 40.98 -34.99 5.41
C GLN A 22 39.79 -35.95 5.38
N ILE A 23 38.71 -35.50 4.75
CA ILE A 23 37.56 -36.35 4.47
C ILE A 23 37.93 -37.31 3.35
N ASP A 24 37.65 -38.59 3.55
CA ASP A 24 37.82 -39.63 2.53
C ASP A 24 37.03 -39.28 1.26
N ALA A 25 37.72 -39.28 0.12
CA ALA A 25 37.13 -38.97 -1.18
C ALA A 25 35.96 -39.90 -1.51
N ALA A 26 36.02 -41.17 -1.09
CA ALA A 26 34.93 -42.11 -1.33
C ALA A 26 33.63 -41.72 -0.58
N GLN A 27 33.75 -41.16 0.64
CA GLN A 27 32.60 -40.66 1.39
C GLN A 27 31.99 -39.41 0.74
N VAL A 28 32.83 -38.53 0.18
CA VAL A 28 32.37 -37.34 -0.56
C VAL A 28 31.60 -37.76 -1.80
N ASP A 29 32.11 -38.71 -2.57
CA ASP A 29 31.46 -39.22 -3.78
C ASP A 29 30.14 -39.93 -3.46
N GLU A 30 30.11 -40.75 -2.40
CA GLU A 30 28.87 -41.38 -1.95
C GLU A 30 27.83 -40.32 -1.52
N ALA A 31 28.25 -39.32 -0.74
CA ALA A 31 27.37 -38.22 -0.32
C ALA A 31 26.83 -37.43 -1.53
N ALA A 32 27.70 -37.11 -2.49
CA ALA A 32 27.34 -36.43 -3.73
C ALA A 32 26.32 -37.25 -4.53
N SER A 33 26.53 -38.56 -4.68
CA SER A 33 25.61 -39.46 -5.37
C SER A 33 24.22 -39.50 -4.72
N ARG A 34 24.16 -39.53 -3.38
CA ARG A 34 22.89 -39.50 -2.63
C ARG A 34 22.15 -38.18 -2.80
N VAL A 35 22.87 -37.05 -2.75
CA VAL A 35 22.28 -35.72 -2.99
C VAL A 35 21.77 -35.62 -4.42
N TRP A 36 22.56 -36.05 -5.40
CA TRP A 36 22.17 -36.05 -6.80
C TRP A 36 20.93 -36.88 -7.06
N ALA A 37 20.84 -38.09 -6.48
CA ALA A 37 19.66 -38.94 -6.58
C ALA A 37 18.42 -38.27 -5.96
N ARG A 38 18.56 -37.62 -4.80
CA ARG A 38 17.46 -36.87 -4.16
C ARG A 38 16.99 -35.69 -4.99
N LEU A 39 17.92 -34.89 -5.54
CA LEU A 39 17.59 -33.74 -6.39
C LEU A 39 16.94 -34.18 -7.70
N SER A 40 17.46 -35.26 -8.32
CA SER A 40 16.89 -35.82 -9.55
C SER A 40 15.48 -36.34 -9.32
N ALA A 41 15.24 -37.05 -8.21
CA ALA A 41 13.90 -37.52 -7.85
C ALA A 41 12.95 -36.36 -7.50
N ALA A 42 13.43 -35.32 -6.81
CA ALA A 42 12.64 -34.13 -6.50
C ALA A 42 12.28 -33.34 -7.77
N SER A 43 13.18 -33.25 -8.74
CA SER A 43 12.93 -32.65 -10.05
C SER A 43 11.92 -33.45 -10.87
N ALA A 44 12.06 -34.78 -10.90
CA ALA A 44 11.15 -35.67 -11.64
C ALA A 44 9.74 -35.73 -11.02
N ASN A 45 9.63 -35.59 -9.69
CA ASN A 45 8.36 -35.61 -8.96
C ASN A 45 7.81 -34.21 -8.68
N ALA A 46 8.48 -33.14 -9.14
CA ALA A 46 7.92 -31.82 -9.08
C ALA A 46 6.60 -31.84 -9.87
N PRO A 47 5.45 -31.49 -9.27
CA PRO A 47 4.21 -31.44 -10.01
C PRO A 47 4.43 -30.49 -11.19
N VAL A 48 4.29 -31.04 -12.40
CA VAL A 48 4.25 -30.27 -13.63
C VAL A 48 2.93 -29.50 -13.60
N GLU A 49 2.88 -28.45 -12.79
CA GLU A 49 1.82 -27.46 -12.82
C GLU A 49 1.87 -26.84 -14.21
N ALA A 50 0.99 -27.36 -15.06
CA ALA A 50 0.62 -26.91 -16.40
C ALA A 50 1.73 -26.14 -17.12
N ALA A 51 2.39 -26.82 -18.07
CA ALA A 51 3.29 -26.27 -19.07
C ALA A 51 2.61 -25.25 -19.99
N ALA A 52 2.15 -24.13 -19.44
CA ALA A 52 1.83 -22.92 -20.15
C ALA A 52 3.15 -22.17 -20.40
N ALA A 53 3.86 -22.59 -21.46
CA ALA A 53 4.93 -21.83 -22.13
C ALA A 53 5.91 -21.10 -21.19
N SER A 54 6.30 -21.74 -20.09
CA SER A 54 7.14 -21.09 -19.10
C SER A 54 8.59 -21.26 -19.50
N VAL A 55 9.28 -20.15 -19.72
CA VAL A 55 10.73 -20.08 -19.87
C VAL A 55 11.38 -21.03 -18.84
N GLU A 56 12.09 -22.04 -19.35
CA GLU A 56 12.69 -23.10 -18.55
C GLU A 56 13.85 -22.55 -17.70
N HIS A 57 14.51 -21.50 -18.19
CA HIS A 57 15.60 -20.80 -17.51
C HIS A 57 15.45 -19.29 -17.62
N ILE A 58 15.34 -18.61 -16.46
CA ILE A 58 15.24 -17.15 -16.39
C ILE A 58 16.66 -16.59 -16.32
N HIS A 59 17.14 -15.97 -17.39
CA HIS A 59 18.47 -15.38 -17.49
C HIS A 59 18.47 -13.86 -17.38
N GLY A 60 17.33 -13.19 -17.63
CA GLY A 60 17.29 -11.73 -17.52
C GLY A 60 15.92 -11.08 -17.64
N CYS A 61 15.96 -9.76 -17.87
CA CYS A 61 14.76 -8.91 -17.92
C CYS A 61 13.78 -9.30 -19.03
N SER A 62 14.26 -9.77 -20.19
CA SER A 62 13.43 -10.26 -21.30
C SER A 62 12.52 -11.41 -20.87
N ASP A 63 13.08 -12.33 -20.09
CA ASP A 63 12.40 -13.54 -19.67
C ASP A 63 11.31 -13.17 -18.67
N PHE A 64 11.60 -12.28 -17.72
CA PHE A 64 10.58 -11.74 -16.83
C PHE A 64 9.46 -11.00 -17.58
N GLN A 65 9.78 -10.24 -18.63
CA GLN A 65 8.76 -9.56 -19.45
C GLN A 65 7.86 -10.56 -20.19
N SER A 66 8.41 -11.68 -20.68
CA SER A 66 7.63 -12.73 -21.34
C SER A 66 6.64 -13.42 -20.38
N LEU A 67 6.92 -13.43 -19.07
CA LEU A 67 6.04 -14.00 -18.04
C LEU A 67 4.91 -13.05 -17.61
N MET A 68 5.01 -11.74 -17.90
CA MET A 68 4.03 -10.75 -17.45
C MET A 68 2.61 -11.00 -17.96
N PRO A 69 2.37 -11.39 -19.23
CA PRO A 69 1.01 -11.70 -19.70
C PRO A 69 0.36 -12.83 -18.92
N ALA A 70 1.09 -13.93 -18.66
CA ALA A 70 0.60 -15.06 -17.88
C ALA A 70 0.35 -14.67 -16.41
N TYR A 71 1.24 -13.87 -15.81
CA TYR A 71 1.08 -13.35 -14.46
C TYR A 71 -0.15 -12.46 -14.32
N VAL A 72 -0.38 -11.56 -15.29
CA VAL A 72 -1.54 -10.66 -15.30
C VAL A 72 -2.84 -11.44 -15.51
N ARG A 73 -2.82 -12.57 -16.23
CA ARG A 73 -3.96 -13.51 -16.33
C ARG A 73 -4.15 -14.40 -15.09
N GLY A 74 -3.17 -14.48 -14.19
CA GLY A 74 -3.24 -15.35 -13.01
C GLY A 74 -2.93 -16.81 -13.31
N GLU A 75 -2.32 -17.09 -14.46
CA GLU A 75 -1.96 -18.44 -14.94
C GLU A 75 -0.53 -18.83 -14.56
N LEU A 76 0.24 -17.91 -13.97
CA LEU A 76 1.64 -18.15 -13.64
C LEU A 76 1.77 -18.95 -12.33
N PRO A 77 2.55 -20.05 -12.29
CA PRO A 77 2.80 -20.82 -11.08
C PRO A 77 3.30 -19.94 -9.93
N GLN A 78 2.92 -20.27 -8.69
CA GLN A 78 3.17 -19.43 -7.51
C GLN A 78 4.65 -19.10 -7.34
N ALA A 79 5.54 -20.08 -7.53
CA ALA A 79 6.98 -19.90 -7.42
C ALA A 79 7.50 -18.83 -8.40
N ARG A 80 7.07 -18.88 -9.66
CA ARG A 80 7.47 -17.89 -10.69
C ARG A 80 6.84 -16.52 -10.47
N ALA A 81 5.61 -16.48 -9.96
CA ALA A 81 4.96 -15.22 -9.60
C ALA A 81 5.70 -14.50 -8.47
N LEU A 82 6.29 -15.24 -7.51
CA LEU A 82 7.10 -14.66 -6.45
C LEU A 82 8.39 -14.05 -7.00
N LEU A 83 9.12 -14.77 -7.85
CA LEU A 83 10.34 -14.27 -8.51
C LEU A 83 10.08 -13.01 -9.36
N LEU A 84 8.98 -13.02 -10.14
CA LEU A 84 8.61 -11.85 -10.94
C LEU A 84 8.30 -10.64 -10.05
N LYS A 85 7.58 -10.83 -8.94
CA LYS A 85 7.28 -9.75 -7.99
C LYS A 85 8.58 -9.14 -7.48
N ASP A 86 9.45 -9.96 -6.91
CA ASP A 86 10.74 -9.55 -6.36
C ASP A 86 11.56 -8.75 -7.38
N HIS A 87 11.74 -9.29 -8.58
CA HIS A 87 12.46 -8.59 -9.64
C HIS A 87 11.82 -7.25 -10.03
N THR A 88 10.48 -7.15 -10.08
CA THR A 88 9.81 -5.87 -10.38
C THR A 88 9.87 -4.84 -9.25
N HIS A 89 10.18 -5.27 -8.01
CA HIS A 89 10.46 -4.35 -6.91
C HIS A 89 11.81 -3.67 -7.10
N GLU A 90 12.81 -4.35 -7.67
CA GLU A 90 14.15 -3.80 -7.87
C GLU A 90 14.33 -3.14 -9.26
N CYS A 91 13.75 -3.74 -10.31
CA CYS A 91 13.96 -3.33 -11.69
C CYS A 91 12.87 -2.37 -12.21
N ILE A 92 13.22 -1.10 -12.40
CA ILE A 92 12.31 -0.05 -12.90
C ILE A 92 11.74 -0.37 -14.31
N PRO A 93 12.53 -0.83 -15.31
CA PRO A 93 12.00 -1.24 -16.60
C PRO A 93 10.92 -2.32 -16.50
N CYS A 94 11.18 -3.40 -15.75
CA CYS A 94 10.24 -4.49 -15.55
C CYS A 94 8.98 -4.03 -14.80
N ARG A 95 9.13 -3.12 -13.82
CA ARG A 95 7.99 -2.50 -13.13
C ARG A 95 7.09 -1.72 -14.10
N ARG A 96 7.67 -0.95 -15.02
CA ARG A 96 6.91 -0.19 -16.02
C ARG A 96 6.21 -1.12 -17.01
N ALA A 97 6.91 -2.14 -17.51
CA ALA A 97 6.34 -3.15 -18.39
C ALA A 97 5.16 -3.88 -17.72
N LEU A 98 5.27 -4.22 -16.44
CA LEU A 98 4.17 -4.86 -15.70
C LEU A 98 2.96 -3.94 -15.54
N LYS A 99 3.16 -2.63 -15.33
CA LYS A 99 2.06 -1.66 -15.29
C LYS A 99 1.32 -1.60 -16.63
N LEU A 100 2.06 -1.49 -17.73
CA LEU A 100 1.49 -1.47 -19.09
C LEU A 100 0.72 -2.76 -19.39
N ALA A 101 1.25 -3.92 -19.01
CA ALA A 101 0.56 -5.20 -19.18
C ALA A 101 -0.77 -5.28 -18.40
N ARG A 102 -0.85 -4.65 -17.21
CA ARG A 102 -2.08 -4.56 -16.42
C ARG A 102 -3.10 -3.60 -17.03
N GLU A 103 -2.66 -2.44 -17.51
CA GLU A 103 -3.51 -1.46 -18.18
C GLU A 103 -4.18 -2.07 -19.43
N GLY A 104 -3.43 -2.86 -20.22
CA GLY A 104 -3.96 -3.62 -21.35
C GLY A 104 -5.03 -4.65 -20.94
N LYS A 105 -4.90 -5.31 -19.78
CA LYS A 105 -5.95 -6.21 -19.25
C LYS A 105 -7.19 -5.45 -18.79
N VAL A 106 -7.04 -4.26 -18.22
CA VAL A 106 -8.19 -3.42 -17.84
C VAL A 106 -8.99 -3.02 -19.09
N ALA A 107 -8.31 -2.77 -20.21
CA ALA A 107 -8.96 -2.52 -21.50
C ALA A 107 -9.60 -3.77 -22.14
N ALA A 108 -9.09 -4.97 -21.82
CA ALA A 108 -9.54 -6.25 -22.37
C ALA A 108 -10.53 -7.02 -21.47
N ALA A 109 -10.96 -6.45 -20.34
CA ALA A 109 -12.10 -7.01 -19.59
C ALA A 109 -13.29 -7.13 -20.55
N PRO A 110 -14.01 -8.28 -20.60
CA PRO A 110 -14.99 -8.51 -21.63
C PRO A 110 -16.07 -7.44 -21.51
N ALA A 111 -16.10 -6.55 -22.49
CA ALA A 111 -17.33 -5.89 -22.86
C ALA A 111 -18.32 -7.02 -23.11
N GLY A 112 -19.26 -7.22 -22.17
CA GLY A 112 -20.44 -8.01 -22.43
C GLY A 112 -20.98 -7.56 -23.78
N THR A 113 -21.35 -8.54 -24.61
CA THR A 113 -21.85 -8.40 -25.97
C THR A 113 -23.10 -7.50 -26.03
N GLY A 114 -22.89 -6.21 -25.86
CA GLY A 114 -23.87 -5.16 -26.08
C GLY A 114 -23.77 -4.78 -27.53
N VAL A 115 -24.74 -5.25 -28.32
CA VAL A 115 -25.04 -4.80 -29.68
C VAL A 115 -24.73 -3.31 -29.82
N VAL A 116 -23.81 -2.97 -30.72
CA VAL A 116 -23.53 -1.58 -31.09
C VAL A 116 -24.78 -1.05 -31.79
N ARG A 117 -25.67 -0.42 -31.01
CA ARG A 117 -26.68 0.48 -31.54
C ARG A 117 -26.02 1.85 -31.69
N HIS A 118 -25.85 2.30 -32.93
CA HIS A 118 -25.59 3.71 -33.24
C HIS A 118 -26.80 4.54 -32.80
N GLY A 119 -26.80 4.93 -31.52
CA GLY A 119 -27.70 5.91 -30.95
C GLY A 119 -26.88 7.06 -30.39
N SER A 120 -27.31 8.29 -30.69
CA SER A 120 -26.74 9.56 -30.25
C SER A 120 -26.29 9.55 -28.78
N PRO A 121 -25.17 10.20 -28.40
CA PRO A 121 -24.67 10.19 -27.02
C PRO A 121 -25.55 11.06 -26.13
N VAL A 122 -26.64 10.50 -25.63
CA VAL A 122 -27.24 10.98 -24.39
C VAL A 122 -26.26 10.62 -23.26
N ALA A 123 -25.46 11.61 -22.88
CA ALA A 123 -24.50 11.51 -21.79
C ALA A 123 -25.17 10.92 -20.52
N PRO A 124 -24.43 10.18 -19.67
CA PRO A 124 -24.97 9.45 -18.53
C PRO A 124 -25.27 10.39 -17.35
N VAL A 125 -26.07 11.43 -17.57
CA VAL A 125 -26.50 12.40 -16.54
C VAL A 125 -27.29 11.69 -15.43
N TRP A 126 -27.93 10.58 -15.76
CA TRP A 126 -28.72 9.80 -14.79
C TRP A 126 -27.88 9.09 -13.72
N LYS A 127 -26.58 8.84 -13.97
CA LYS A 127 -25.69 8.22 -13.00
C LYS A 127 -25.38 9.13 -11.80
N TRP A 128 -25.62 10.44 -11.94
CA TRP A 128 -25.40 11.43 -10.88
C TRP A 128 -26.68 11.91 -10.21
N ALA A 129 -27.85 11.46 -10.68
CA ALA A 129 -29.13 11.88 -10.15
C ALA A 129 -29.26 11.53 -8.66
N ILE A 130 -28.83 10.33 -8.26
CA ILE A 130 -28.88 9.87 -6.87
C ILE A 130 -28.00 10.75 -5.97
N ALA A 131 -26.77 11.05 -6.40
CA ALA A 131 -25.86 11.90 -5.63
C ALA A 131 -26.41 13.32 -5.46
N ALA A 132 -27.00 13.89 -6.51
CA ALA A 132 -27.59 15.22 -6.46
C ALA A 132 -28.81 15.30 -5.51
N THR A 133 -29.67 14.27 -5.50
CA THR A 133 -30.83 14.23 -4.60
C THR A 133 -30.41 14.11 -3.14
N PHE A 134 -29.38 13.31 -2.83
CA PHE A 134 -28.86 13.21 -1.47
C PHE A 134 -28.27 14.53 -0.97
N ILE A 135 -27.47 15.22 -1.80
CA ILE A 135 -26.87 16.51 -1.42
C ILE A 135 -27.97 17.56 -1.22
N ALA A 136 -28.93 17.67 -2.14
CA ALA A 136 -30.03 18.61 -2.03
C ALA A 136 -30.93 18.31 -0.82
N GLY A 137 -31.22 17.02 -0.57
CA GLY A 137 -32.00 16.56 0.58
C GLY A 137 -31.31 16.88 1.91
N LEU A 138 -30.02 16.54 2.05
CA LEU A 138 -29.23 16.87 3.24
C LEU A 138 -29.11 18.38 3.45
N ALA A 139 -28.90 19.17 2.40
CA ALA A 139 -28.82 20.61 2.51
C ALA A 139 -30.15 21.22 2.99
N LEU A 140 -31.29 20.80 2.42
CA LEU A 140 -32.62 21.26 2.84
C LEU A 140 -32.95 20.87 4.29
N LEU A 141 -32.54 19.66 4.71
CA LEU A 141 -32.81 19.15 6.06
C LEU A 141 -31.87 19.78 7.10
N ALA A 142 -30.62 20.07 6.73
CA ALA A 142 -29.65 20.75 7.58
C ALA A 142 -29.89 22.27 7.66
N TRP A 143 -30.55 22.88 6.68
CA TRP A 143 -30.81 24.33 6.65
C TRP A 143 -31.50 24.89 7.91
N PRO A 144 -32.62 24.33 8.42
CA PRO A 144 -33.24 24.83 9.64
C PRO A 144 -32.36 24.59 10.88
N LEU A 145 -31.59 23.50 10.92
CA LEU A 145 -30.62 23.20 11.99
C LEU A 145 -29.49 24.22 12.00
N VAL A 146 -28.96 24.57 10.83
CA VAL A 146 -27.92 25.57 10.64
C VAL A 146 -28.42 26.96 11.08
N GLN A 147 -29.63 27.36 10.69
CA GLN A 147 -30.22 28.62 11.18
C GLN A 147 -30.48 28.64 12.70
N ARG A 148 -30.75 27.49 13.30
CA ARG A 148 -31.03 27.34 14.73
C ARG A 148 -29.75 27.36 15.59
N TYR A 149 -28.68 26.73 15.12
CA TYR A 149 -27.47 26.49 15.90
C TYR A 149 -26.27 27.36 15.51
N LEU A 150 -26.20 27.84 14.27
CA LEU A 150 -25.16 28.77 13.84
C LEU A 150 -25.75 30.19 13.88
N PRO A 151 -25.39 31.01 14.88
CA PRO A 151 -25.77 32.40 14.90
C PRO A 151 -25.00 33.14 13.79
N PHE A 152 -25.54 33.15 12.57
CA PHE A 152 -25.08 34.05 11.49
C PHE A 152 -25.47 35.52 11.75
N GLY A 153 -25.84 35.85 12.99
CA GLY A 153 -26.01 37.21 13.46
C GLY A 153 -24.79 37.61 14.27
N ASN A 154 -24.08 38.64 13.78
CA ASN A 154 -22.90 39.27 14.36
C ASN A 154 -23.09 39.89 15.77
N SER A 155 -24.01 39.39 16.59
CA SER A 155 -24.22 39.86 17.95
C SER A 155 -23.82 38.78 18.95
N VAL A 156 -22.52 38.60 19.13
CA VAL A 156 -22.01 38.08 20.42
C VAL A 156 -22.40 39.13 21.46
N ARG A 157 -23.52 38.92 22.13
CA ARG A 157 -23.96 39.73 23.26
C ARG A 157 -23.29 39.18 24.50
N ALA A 158 -22.23 39.83 24.94
CA ALA A 158 -21.67 39.56 26.25
C ALA A 158 -22.41 40.42 27.28
N THR A 159 -23.05 39.79 28.25
CA THR A 159 -23.62 40.45 29.44
C THR A 159 -22.64 40.29 30.59
N VAL A 160 -22.32 41.38 31.30
CA VAL A 160 -21.50 41.31 32.52
C VAL A 160 -22.38 40.74 33.63
N GLU A 161 -22.29 39.44 33.89
CA GLU A 161 -23.16 38.74 34.86
C GLU A 161 -22.71 38.99 36.30
N VAL A 162 -21.41 38.92 36.58
CA VAL A 162 -20.84 39.27 37.90
C VAL A 162 -19.44 39.84 37.71
N ALA A 163 -19.20 41.04 38.25
CA ALA A 163 -17.86 41.62 38.33
C ALA A 163 -17.56 41.97 39.79
N SER A 164 -16.53 41.32 40.36
CA SER A 164 -15.98 41.66 41.67
C SER A 164 -14.99 42.82 41.54
N GLY A 165 -15.46 43.97 41.03
CA GLY A 165 -14.67 45.17 40.77
C GLY A 165 -15.32 46.10 39.72
N ASN A 166 -14.80 47.33 39.58
CA ASN A 166 -15.27 48.28 38.55
C ASN A 166 -14.80 47.83 37.15
N VAL A 167 -15.74 47.64 36.22
CA VAL A 167 -15.43 47.27 34.83
C VAL A 167 -15.57 48.51 33.95
N TYR A 168 -14.61 48.74 33.06
CA TYR A 168 -14.61 49.88 32.14
C TYR A 168 -14.51 49.39 30.69
N LYS A 169 -15.29 49.99 29.80
CA LYS A 169 -15.15 49.84 28.36
C LYS A 169 -14.10 50.84 27.88
N VAL A 170 -13.04 50.33 27.25
CA VAL A 170 -12.03 51.16 26.60
C VAL A 170 -12.39 51.26 25.12
N SER A 171 -12.73 52.45 24.65
CA SER A 171 -12.72 52.79 23.23
C SER A 171 -11.48 53.65 22.92
N ASP A 172 -11.07 53.77 21.66
CA ASP A 172 -9.84 54.47 21.26
C ASP A 172 -9.70 55.90 21.82
N THR A 173 -10.81 56.52 22.25
CA THR A 173 -10.83 57.88 22.78
C THR A 173 -11.60 58.07 24.09
N ASP A 174 -12.19 57.03 24.69
CA ASP A 174 -12.97 57.21 25.92
C ASP A 174 -13.05 55.98 26.82
N LEU A 175 -13.10 56.21 28.14
CA LEU A 175 -13.19 55.21 29.20
C LEU A 175 -14.56 55.30 29.88
N GLN A 176 -15.48 54.41 29.52
CA GLN A 176 -16.84 54.41 30.05
C GLN A 176 -17.02 53.30 31.09
N ALA A 177 -17.43 53.64 32.32
CA ALA A 177 -17.72 52.66 33.37
C ALA A 177 -18.98 51.86 33.03
N LEU A 178 -18.87 50.53 33.06
CA LEU A 178 -19.97 49.60 32.79
C LEU A 178 -20.52 49.03 34.10
N LYS A 179 -21.85 48.95 34.21
CA LYS A 179 -22.51 48.32 35.36
C LYS A 179 -22.84 46.85 35.07
N ALA A 180 -22.96 46.05 36.15
CA ALA A 180 -23.41 44.67 36.05
C ALA A 180 -24.80 44.61 35.39
N GLY A 181 -24.98 43.70 34.42
CA GLY A 181 -26.20 43.56 33.61
C GLY A 181 -26.22 44.38 32.31
N GLU A 182 -25.22 45.22 32.03
CA GLU A 182 -25.15 46.00 30.80
C GLU A 182 -24.61 45.15 29.62
N THR A 183 -25.29 45.22 28.47
CA THR A 183 -24.94 44.42 27.28
C THR A 183 -23.90 45.13 26.42
N ILE A 184 -22.82 44.44 26.08
CA ILE A 184 -21.78 44.96 25.19
C ILE A 184 -21.95 44.33 23.80
N ALA A 185 -22.12 45.17 22.77
CA ALA A 185 -22.00 44.77 21.38
C ALA A 185 -20.53 44.85 20.94
N ARG A 186 -20.11 43.93 20.06
CA ARG A 186 -18.76 43.93 19.47
C ARG A 186 -18.53 45.28 18.77
N GLY A 187 -17.45 45.96 19.16
CA GLY A 187 -16.98 47.19 18.51
C GLY A 187 -16.61 46.96 17.06
#